data_AF-A0A3S0X2C2-F1
#
_entry.id   AF-A0A3S0X2C2-F1
#
_cell.length_a   1.000
_cell.length_b   1.000
_cell.length_c   1.000
_cell.angle_alpha   90.00
_cell.angle_beta   90.00
_cell.angle_gamma   90.00
#
_symmetry.space_group_name_H-M   'P 1'
#
loop_
_entity.id
_entity.type
_entity.pdbx_description
1 polymer ?
#
loop_
_entity_poly.entity_id
_entity_poly.type
_entity_poly.pdbx_seq_one_letter_code
_entity_poly.pdbx_strand_id
1 'polypeptide(L)'
;MVVPVDPRDPVARRERESLEVVLQHPTLLSAEQWTALYAARFTVPQYAAVHQGVKVAGSAGATPQRWVDAVRDAVPQEVAGVVSELAVRDLPARTPEDVDRYCRDIMNRLFALQIVHRKEELLGRLQRLGPEGDPAEFTRLNSELMELEARRRALRADD
;
A
#
# COMPACT_ATOMS: atom_id res chain seq x y z
N MET A 1 -4.53 12.76 16.32
CA MET A 1 -6.01 12.91 16.38
C MET A 1 -6.68 11.90 15.46
N VAL A 2 -7.45 10.96 16.02
CA VAL A 2 -8.31 10.05 15.24
C VAL A 2 -9.56 10.82 14.83
N VAL A 3 -9.93 10.76 13.56
CA VAL A 3 -11.13 11.45 13.05
C VAL A 3 -12.24 10.45 12.71
N PRO A 4 -13.52 10.84 12.84
CA PRO A 4 -14.62 10.03 12.33
C PRO A 4 -14.46 9.76 10.83
N VAL A 5 -14.72 8.52 10.42
CA VAL A 5 -14.64 8.06 9.03
C VAL A 5 -16.02 7.58 8.62
N ASP A 6 -16.52 8.03 7.47
CA ASP A 6 -17.74 7.48 6.89
C ASP A 6 -17.47 6.04 6.41
N PRO A 7 -18.14 5.02 6.96
CA PRO A 7 -17.97 3.63 6.51
C PRO A 7 -18.31 3.40 5.03
N ARG A 8 -19.07 4.32 4.42
CA ARG A 8 -19.45 4.27 3.00
C ARG A 8 -18.39 4.87 2.09
N ASP A 9 -17.40 5.60 2.62
CA ASP A 9 -16.33 6.17 1.82
C ASP A 9 -15.45 5.03 1.23
N PRO A 10 -15.46 4.84 -0.10
CA PRO A 10 -14.68 3.77 -0.73
C PRO A 10 -13.17 3.96 -0.56
N VAL A 11 -12.67 5.20 -0.44
CA VAL A 11 -11.25 5.47 -0.23
C VAL A 11 -10.83 5.03 1.15
N ALA A 12 -11.56 5.48 2.18
CA ALA A 12 -11.30 5.09 3.56
C ALA A 12 -11.44 3.58 3.77
N ARG A 13 -12.44 2.95 3.14
CA ARG A 13 -12.60 1.49 3.18
C ARG A 13 -11.39 0.76 2.62
N ARG A 14 -10.90 1.15 1.45
CA ARG A 14 -9.72 0.53 0.83
C ARG A 14 -8.46 0.72 1.66
N GLU A 15 -8.25 1.91 2.22
CA GLU A 15 -7.12 2.19 3.11
C GLU A 15 -7.17 1.29 4.35
N ARG A 16 -8.33 1.21 4.99
CA ARG A 16 -8.57 0.32 6.14
C ARG A 16 -8.26 -1.15 5.81
N GLU A 17 -8.87 -1.68 4.75
CA GLU A 17 -8.70 -3.09 4.33
C GLU A 17 -7.24 -3.42 4.01
N SER A 18 -6.51 -2.48 3.38
CA SER A 18 -5.08 -2.66 3.09
C SER A 18 -4.25 -2.79 4.38
N LEU A 19 -4.56 -1.98 5.40
CA LEU A 19 -3.86 -2.04 6.69
C LEU A 19 -4.24 -3.29 7.49
N GLU A 20 -5.48 -3.75 7.42
CA GLU A 20 -5.92 -5.02 8.03
C GLU A 20 -5.09 -6.18 7.47
N VAL A 21 -4.99 -6.29 6.15
CA VAL A 21 -4.19 -7.35 5.49
C VAL A 21 -2.72 -7.29 5.92
N VAL A 22 -2.12 -6.11 5.94
CA VAL A 22 -0.70 -5.92 6.30
C VAL A 22 -0.42 -6.21 7.76
N LEU A 23 -1.35 -5.89 8.66
CA LEU A 23 -1.19 -6.13 10.10
C LEU A 23 -1.42 -7.60 10.45
N GLN A 24 -2.45 -8.21 9.86
CA GLN A 24 -2.88 -9.57 10.19
C GLN A 24 -2.06 -10.64 9.43
N HIS A 25 -1.68 -10.36 8.19
CA HIS A 25 -1.06 -11.34 7.29
C HIS A 25 0.18 -10.78 6.56
N PRO A 26 1.17 -10.19 7.26
CA PRO A 26 2.34 -9.57 6.65
C PRO A 26 3.17 -10.53 5.77
N THR A 27 3.13 -11.84 6.06
CA THR A 27 3.89 -12.88 5.35
C THR A 27 3.27 -13.29 4.02
N LEU A 28 2.02 -12.90 3.74
CA LEU A 28 1.36 -13.20 2.46
C LEU A 28 1.74 -12.21 1.35
N LEU A 29 2.36 -11.09 1.72
CA LEU A 29 2.72 -10.04 0.76
C LEU A 29 4.03 -10.38 0.04
N SER A 30 4.02 -10.24 -1.28
CA SER A 30 5.23 -10.28 -2.08
C SER A 30 6.10 -9.03 -1.85
N ALA A 31 7.38 -9.10 -2.23
CA ALA A 31 8.28 -7.93 -2.16
C ALA A 31 7.76 -6.72 -2.97
N GLU A 32 7.10 -6.98 -4.10
CA GLU A 32 6.49 -5.94 -4.92
C GLU A 32 5.28 -5.30 -4.22
N GLN A 33 4.43 -6.11 -3.59
CA GLN A 33 3.28 -5.62 -2.82
C GLN A 33 3.73 -4.79 -1.60
N TRP A 34 4.81 -5.19 -0.93
CA TRP A 34 5.43 -4.38 0.12
C TRP A 34 5.97 -3.04 -0.41
N THR A 35 6.65 -3.07 -1.55
CA THR A 35 7.15 -1.85 -2.20
C THR A 35 6.00 -0.90 -2.55
N ALA A 36 4.92 -1.45 -3.12
CA ALA A 36 3.73 -0.69 -3.47
C ALA A 36 3.05 -0.11 -2.23
N LEU A 37 2.90 -0.91 -1.17
CA LEU A 37 2.37 -0.45 0.10
C LEU A 37 3.19 0.73 0.62
N TYR A 38 4.52 0.64 0.69
CA TYR A 38 5.36 1.71 1.23
C TYR A 38 5.32 3.01 0.43
N ALA A 39 5.05 2.92 -0.88
CA ALA A 39 4.84 4.07 -1.76
C ALA A 39 3.41 4.63 -1.68
N ALA A 40 2.44 3.84 -1.21
CA ALA A 40 1.05 4.25 -1.17
C ALA A 40 0.81 5.48 -0.27
N ARG A 41 -0.04 6.38 -0.76
CA ARG A 41 -0.50 7.54 -0.01
C ARG A 41 -1.84 7.23 0.64
N PHE A 42 -1.87 7.36 1.97
CA PHE A 42 -3.07 7.29 2.78
C PHE A 42 -3.58 8.71 3.06
N THR A 43 -4.89 8.88 2.97
CA THR A 43 -5.58 10.16 3.07
C THR A 43 -6.31 10.32 4.39
N VAL A 44 -6.76 9.22 4.99
CA VAL A 44 -7.36 9.23 6.32
C VAL A 44 -6.25 9.40 7.36
N PRO A 45 -6.29 10.45 8.23
CA PRO A 45 -5.17 10.78 9.12
C PRO A 45 -4.67 9.62 9.99
N GLN A 46 -5.58 8.88 10.64
CA GLN A 46 -5.18 7.73 11.46
C GLN A 46 -4.60 6.59 10.63
N TYR A 47 -5.11 6.31 9.43
CA TYR A 47 -4.57 5.25 8.57
C TYR A 47 -3.21 5.64 7.99
N ALA A 48 -3.00 6.92 7.68
CA ALA A 48 -1.69 7.44 7.32
C ALA A 48 -0.66 7.29 8.46
N ALA A 49 -1.08 7.54 9.70
CA ALA A 49 -0.22 7.31 10.87
C ALA A 49 0.12 5.82 11.06
N VAL A 50 -0.86 4.93 10.94
CA VAL A 50 -0.63 3.47 10.98
C VAL A 50 0.31 3.04 9.86
N HIS A 51 0.12 3.54 8.64
CA HIS A 51 0.98 3.27 7.50
C HIS A 51 2.44 3.69 7.75
N GLN A 52 2.67 4.84 8.39
CA GLN A 52 4.04 5.21 8.80
C GLN A 52 4.58 4.26 9.88
N GLY A 53 3.77 3.86 10.85
CA GLY A 53 4.16 2.85 11.85
C GLY A 53 4.58 1.52 11.23
N VAL A 54 3.83 1.06 10.22
CA VAL A 54 4.17 -0.12 9.40
C VAL A 54 5.55 0.04 8.75
N LYS A 55 5.84 1.19 8.14
CA LYS A 55 7.15 1.45 7.50
C LYS A 55 8.29 1.43 8.51
N VAL A 56 8.09 2.05 9.67
CA VAL A 56 9.09 2.09 10.75
C VAL A 56 9.37 0.68 11.26
N ALA A 57 8.32 -0.07 11.64
CA ALA A 57 8.46 -1.44 12.13
C ALA A 57 9.13 -2.38 11.11
N GLY A 58 8.74 -2.27 9.83
CA GLY A 58 9.34 -3.03 8.74
C GLY A 58 10.82 -2.71 8.55
N SER A 59 11.17 -1.43 8.53
CA SER A 59 12.58 -1.00 8.40
C SER A 59 13.45 -1.39 9.59
N ALA A 60 12.86 -1.51 10.79
CA ALA A 60 13.52 -1.97 12.00
C ALA A 60 13.68 -3.50 12.06
N GLY A 61 13.18 -4.24 11.06
CA GLY A 61 13.30 -5.70 10.99
C GLY A 61 12.40 -6.43 11.98
N ALA A 62 11.22 -5.87 12.31
CA ALA A 62 10.27 -6.52 13.20
C ALA A 62 9.90 -7.93 12.70
N THR A 63 9.94 -8.91 13.61
CA THR A 63 9.58 -10.29 13.28
C THR A 63 8.05 -10.45 13.24
N PRO A 64 7.52 -11.49 12.56
CA PRO A 64 6.08 -11.74 12.51
C PRO A 64 5.42 -11.82 13.90
N GLN A 65 6.11 -12.41 14.89
CA GLN A 65 5.59 -12.56 16.26
C GLN A 65 5.47 -11.23 17.01
N ARG A 66 6.30 -10.24 16.67
CA ARG A 66 6.29 -8.90 17.30
C ARG A 66 5.71 -7.83 16.39
N TRP A 67 5.18 -8.22 15.23
CA TRP A 67 4.84 -7.29 14.16
C TRP A 67 3.83 -6.24 14.62
N VAL A 68 2.69 -6.67 15.15
CA VAL A 68 1.61 -5.77 15.58
C VAL A 68 2.08 -4.87 16.73
N ASP A 69 2.82 -5.41 17.71
CA ASP A 69 3.37 -4.63 18.81
C ASP A 69 4.37 -3.58 18.32
N ALA A 70 5.27 -3.96 17.40
CA ALA A 70 6.25 -3.04 16.82
C ALA A 70 5.58 -1.91 16.02
N VAL A 71 4.51 -2.21 15.28
CA VAL A 71 3.72 -1.16 14.61
C VAL A 71 3.03 -0.27 15.63
N ARG A 72 2.46 -0.85 16.69
CA ARG A 72 1.79 -0.10 17.76
C ARG A 72 2.74 0.84 18.49
N ASP A 73 3.96 0.41 18.74
CA ASP A 73 5.01 1.21 19.40
C ASP A 73 5.54 2.32 18.47
N ALA A 74 5.37 2.19 17.16
CA ALA A 74 5.82 3.15 16.15
C ALA A 74 4.78 4.21 15.77
N VAL A 75 3.56 4.15 16.31
CA VAL A 75 2.50 5.14 16.06
C VAL A 75 2.30 6.08 17.26
N PRO A 76 1.68 7.26 17.07
CA PRO A 76 1.25 8.09 18.19
C PRO A 76 0.30 7.33 19.13
N GLN A 77 0.37 7.64 20.43
CA GLN A 77 -0.41 6.94 21.46
C GLN A 77 -1.92 6.97 21.18
N GLU A 78 -2.45 8.05 20.63
CA GLU A 78 -3.87 8.14 20.27
C GLU A 78 -4.28 7.23 19.10
N VAL A 79 -3.33 6.74 18.29
CA VAL A 79 -3.56 5.84 17.14
C VAL A 79 -3.28 4.37 17.52
N ALA A 80 -2.60 4.11 18.63
CA ALA A 80 -2.28 2.74 19.08
C ALA A 80 -3.52 1.82 19.15
N GLY A 81 -4.66 2.35 19.60
CA GLY A 81 -5.93 1.62 19.61
C GLY A 81 -6.44 1.23 18.22
N VAL A 82 -6.19 2.07 17.21
CA VAL A 82 -6.55 1.79 15.81
C VAL A 82 -5.72 0.63 15.26
N VAL A 83 -4.43 0.54 15.60
CA VAL A 83 -3.59 -0.60 15.21
C VAL A 83 -4.17 -1.91 15.77
N SER A 84 -4.51 -1.91 17.06
CA SER A 84 -5.11 -3.09 17.70
C SER A 84 -6.47 -3.46 17.11
N GLU A 85 -7.32 -2.49 16.78
CA GLU A 85 -8.60 -2.72 16.11
C GLU A 85 -8.42 -3.36 14.74
N LEU A 86 -7.53 -2.82 13.91
CA LEU A 86 -7.26 -3.34 12.56
C LEU A 86 -6.59 -4.72 12.59
N ALA A 87 -5.80 -5.03 13.62
CA ALA A 87 -5.10 -6.30 13.75
C ALA A 87 -6.03 -7.48 14.14
N VAL A 88 -7.27 -7.22 14.55
CA VAL A 88 -8.21 -8.28 14.99
C VAL A 88 -9.56 -8.24 14.28
N ARG A 89 -9.76 -7.30 13.36
CA ARG A 89 -11.03 -7.17 12.65
C ARG A 89 -11.24 -8.35 11.70
N ASP A 90 -12.43 -8.94 11.76
CA ASP A 90 -12.82 -10.03 10.88
C ASP A 90 -12.68 -9.65 9.41
N LEU A 91 -11.98 -10.49 8.66
CA LEU A 91 -11.92 -10.42 7.20
C LEU A 91 -13.18 -11.10 6.63
N PRO A 92 -13.73 -10.62 5.51
CA PRO A 92 -14.91 -11.20 4.86
C PRO A 92 -14.56 -12.49 4.10
N ALA A 93 -14.03 -13.48 4.80
CA ALA A 93 -13.56 -14.76 4.31
C ALA A 93 -14.06 -15.90 5.22
N ARG A 94 -14.36 -17.07 4.64
CA ARG A 94 -14.96 -18.20 5.40
C ARG A 94 -14.01 -19.37 5.61
N THR A 95 -12.98 -19.48 4.77
CA THR A 95 -11.93 -20.50 4.88
C THR A 95 -10.53 -19.85 4.83
N PRO A 96 -9.46 -20.58 5.23
CA PRO A 96 -8.10 -20.09 5.05
C PRO A 96 -7.76 -19.72 3.59
N GLU A 97 -8.24 -20.49 2.62
CA GLU A 97 -8.04 -20.21 1.20
C GLU A 97 -8.78 -18.93 0.74
N ASP A 98 -9.96 -18.66 1.32
CA ASP A 98 -10.67 -17.40 1.09
C ASP A 98 -9.90 -16.21 1.67
N VAL A 99 -9.23 -16.39 2.82
CA VAL A 99 -8.37 -15.35 3.42
C VAL A 99 -7.19 -15.04 2.51
N ASP A 100 -6.51 -16.06 2.00
CA ASP A 100 -5.37 -15.89 1.08
C ASP A 100 -5.80 -15.14 -0.19
N ARG A 101 -6.95 -15.53 -0.76
CA ARG A 101 -7.52 -14.85 -1.93
C ARG A 101 -7.88 -13.41 -1.61
N TYR A 102 -8.58 -13.18 -0.50
CA TYR A 102 -8.97 -11.83 -0.07
C TYR A 102 -7.76 -10.92 0.10
N CYS A 103 -6.72 -11.39 0.81
CA CYS A 103 -5.50 -10.64 1.02
C CYS A 103 -4.83 -10.28 -0.32
N ARG A 104 -4.73 -11.25 -1.23
CA ARG A 104 -4.18 -11.04 -2.57
C ARG A 104 -4.97 -10.01 -3.36
N ASP A 105 -6.30 -10.11 -3.39
CA ASP A 105 -7.17 -9.19 -4.12
C ASP A 105 -7.04 -7.75 -3.63
N ILE A 106 -7.01 -7.55 -2.31
CA ILE A 106 -6.82 -6.22 -1.70
C ILE A 106 -5.46 -5.64 -2.08
N MET A 107 -4.38 -6.42 -1.96
CA MET A 107 -3.04 -5.95 -2.27
C MET A 107 -2.82 -5.72 -3.76
N ASN A 108 -3.42 -6.54 -4.63
CA ASN A 108 -3.39 -6.35 -6.09
C ASN A 108 -4.10 -5.04 -6.48
N ARG A 109 -5.26 -4.74 -5.88
CA ARG A 109 -5.96 -3.46 -6.11
C ARG A 109 -5.13 -2.26 -5.64
N LEU A 110 -4.46 -2.37 -4.50
CA LEU A 110 -3.55 -1.33 -4.01
C LEU A 110 -2.39 -1.12 -4.99
N PHE A 111 -1.77 -2.20 -5.47
CA PHE A 111 -0.66 -2.15 -6.42
C PHE A 111 -1.08 -1.54 -7.76
N ALA A 112 -2.23 -1.95 -8.30
CA ALA A 112 -2.79 -1.39 -9.52
C ALA A 112 -2.96 0.14 -9.43
N LEU A 113 -3.44 0.64 -8.28
CA LEU A 113 -3.56 2.07 -8.05
C LEU A 113 -2.19 2.77 -8.04
N GLN A 114 -1.19 2.18 -7.38
CA GLN A 114 0.16 2.78 -7.35
C GLN A 114 0.78 2.86 -8.75
N ILE A 115 0.52 1.86 -9.59
CA ILE A 115 0.94 1.87 -11.00
C ILE A 115 0.30 3.07 -11.73
N VAL A 116 -0.99 3.34 -11.52
CA VAL A 116 -1.67 4.49 -12.13
C VAL A 116 -1.03 5.82 -11.67
N HIS A 117 -0.89 6.02 -10.35
CA HIS A 117 -0.31 7.26 -9.83
C HIS A 117 1.15 7.48 -10.28
N ARG A 118 1.96 6.42 -10.30
CA ARG A 118 3.35 6.52 -10.78
C ARG A 118 3.41 6.87 -12.26
N LYS A 119 2.48 6.34 -13.06
CA LYS A 119 2.39 6.68 -14.49
C LYS A 119 2.06 8.15 -14.69
N GLU A 120 1.08 8.66 -13.96
CA GLU A 120 0.70 10.08 -13.99
C GLU A 120 1.87 10.99 -13.57
N GLU A 121 2.61 10.60 -12.53
CA GLU A 121 3.79 11.33 -12.09
C GLU A 121 4.88 11.37 -13.17
N LEU A 122 5.20 10.23 -13.78
CA LEU A 122 6.21 10.12 -14.83
C LEU A 122 5.80 10.91 -16.08
N LEU A 123 4.54 10.85 -16.50
CA LEU A 123 4.01 11.64 -17.62
C LEU A 123 4.09 13.14 -17.32
N GLY A 124 3.75 13.56 -16.10
CA GLY A 124 3.88 14.96 -15.69
C GLY A 124 5.34 15.44 -15.68
N ARG A 125 6.29 14.58 -15.31
CA ARG A 125 7.73 14.87 -15.41
C ARG A 125 8.18 15.00 -16.87
N LEU A 126 7.75 14.08 -17.74
CA LEU A 126 8.04 14.11 -19.17
C LEU A 126 7.52 15.39 -19.84
N GLN A 127 6.30 15.81 -19.48
CA GLN A 127 5.70 17.04 -19.99
C GLN A 127 6.49 18.29 -19.57
N ARG A 128 7.00 18.33 -18.33
CA ARG A 128 7.83 19.44 -17.83
C ARG A 128 9.23 19.46 -18.43
N LEU A 129 9.80 18.29 -18.73
CA LEU A 129 11.09 18.18 -19.41
C LEU A 129 11.04 18.83 -20.80
N GLY A 130 9.91 18.66 -21.50
CA GLY A 130 9.68 19.26 -22.81
C GLY A 130 10.58 18.69 -23.91
N PRO A 131 10.44 19.19 -25.15
CA PRO A 131 11.17 18.68 -26.32
C PRO A 131 12.65 19.07 -26.35
N GLU A 132 13.04 20.11 -25.61
CA GLU A 132 14.44 20.60 -25.53
C GLU A 132 15.16 20.11 -24.26
N GLY A 133 14.51 19.26 -23.46
CA GLY A 133 15.09 18.73 -22.23
C GLY A 133 16.18 17.67 -22.48
N ASP A 134 16.87 17.29 -21.40
CA ASP A 134 17.98 16.33 -21.46
C ASP A 134 17.55 14.99 -22.08
N PRO A 135 18.18 14.58 -23.22
CA PRO A 135 17.89 13.30 -23.86
C PRO A 135 18.11 12.07 -22.96
N ALA A 136 19.07 12.14 -22.03
CA ALA A 136 19.33 11.06 -21.09
C ALA A 136 18.18 10.90 -20.09
N GLU A 137 17.66 12.01 -19.57
CA GLU A 137 16.50 12.01 -18.69
C GLU A 137 15.23 11.53 -19.40
N PHE A 138 15.01 11.99 -20.65
CA PHE A 138 13.90 11.54 -21.47
C PHE A 138 13.91 10.01 -21.68
N THR A 139 15.09 9.46 -22.00
CA THR A 139 15.27 8.02 -22.19
C THR A 139 14.97 7.25 -20.90
N ARG A 140 15.47 7.72 -19.76
CA ARG A 140 15.21 7.12 -18.44
C ARG A 140 13.71 7.09 -18.11
N LEU A 141 13.01 8.22 -18.27
CA LEU A 141 11.58 8.32 -17.97
C LEU A 141 10.74 7.38 -18.86
N ASN A 142 11.08 7.26 -20.15
CA ASN A 142 10.41 6.31 -21.05
C ASN A 142 10.66 4.85 -20.67
N SER A 143 11.88 4.49 -20.27
CA SER A 143 12.18 3.15 -19.78
C SER A 143 11.35 2.83 -18.53
N GLU A 144 11.26 3.74 -17.56
CA GLU A 144 10.42 3.56 -16.37
C GLU A 144 8.93 3.40 -16.74
N LEU A 145 8.43 4.17 -17.71
CA LEU A 145 7.05 4.03 -18.20
C LEU A 145 6.79 2.66 -18.85
N MET A 146 7.75 2.13 -19.61
CA MET A 146 7.62 0.82 -20.24
C MET A 146 7.65 -0.32 -19.21
N GLU A 147 8.53 -0.24 -18.22
CA GLU A 147 8.55 -1.18 -17.09
C GLU A 147 7.23 -1.17 -16.33
N LEU A 148 6.69 0.03 -16.05
CA LEU A 148 5.44 0.18 -15.33
C LEU A 148 4.25 -0.42 -16.10
N GLU A 149 4.25 -0.27 -17.42
CA GLU A 149 3.25 -0.85 -18.31
C GLU A 149 3.37 -2.39 -18.40
N ALA A 150 4.59 -2.94 -18.37
CA ALA A 150 4.81 -4.39 -18.29
C ALA A 150 4.27 -4.96 -16.97
N ARG A 151 4.57 -4.32 -15.83
CA ARG A 151 4.04 -4.70 -14.51
C ARG A 151 2.52 -4.67 -14.47
N ARG A 152 1.89 -3.64 -15.06
CA ARG A 152 0.43 -3.54 -15.18
C ARG A 152 -0.19 -4.72 -15.93
N ARG A 153 0.48 -5.21 -16.99
CA ARG A 153 -0.01 -6.35 -17.78
C ARG A 153 0.10 -7.66 -17.01
N ALA A 154 1.21 -7.86 -16.29
CA ALA A 154 1.40 -9.04 -15.45
C ALA A 154 0.28 -9.17 -14.41
N LEU A 155 -0.07 -8.06 -13.73
CA LEU A 155 -1.13 -8.04 -12.72
C LEU A 155 -2.50 -8.46 -13.27
N ARG A 156 -2.79 -8.18 -14.54
CA ARG A 156 -4.06 -8.59 -15.20
C ARG A 156 -4.06 -10.02 -15.72
N ALA A 157 -2.88 -10.64 -15.86
CA ALA A 157 -2.77 -12.02 -16.26
C ALA A 157 -2.95 -12.98 -15.07
N ASP A 158 -2.75 -12.46 -13.85
CA ASP A 158 -2.90 -13.17 -12.58
C ASP A 158 -4.31 -13.03 -11.94
N ASP A 159 -5.20 -12.24 -12.57
CA ASP A 159 -6.64 -12.10 -12.26
C ASP A 159 -7.48 -13.09 -13.09
#